data_AF-A0A383BTL7-F1
#
_entry.id   AF-A0A383BTL7-F1
#
_cell.length_a   1.000
_cell.length_b   1.000
_cell.length_c   1.000
_cell.angle_alpha   90.00
_cell.angle_beta   90.00
_cell.angle_gamma   90.00
#
_symmetry.space_group_name_H-M   'P 1'
#
loop_
_entity.id
_entity.type
_entity.pdbx_description
1 polymer ?
#
loop_
_entity_poly.entity_id
_entity_poly.type
_entity_poly.pdbx_seq_one_letter_code
_entity_poly.pdbx_strand_id
1 'polypeptide(L)'
;MSASGSEPQFGMTEERDVMVPMRDGTRVAVDIFRPVGDGAFPALLGMSPYGKGLQSLPIAYQPDHSPIHHTPIEAGDPAYFTARGYVQIITDVRGTGQSEGE
;
A
#
# COMPACT_ATOMS: atom_id res chain seq x y z
N MET A 1 6.59 -2.49 31.83
CA MET A 1 6.13 -1.23 31.21
C MET A 1 5.44 -1.64 29.92
N SER A 2 4.14 -1.40 29.77
CA SER A 2 3.52 -1.55 28.45
C SER A 2 4.08 -0.43 27.59
N ALA A 3 4.78 -0.75 26.51
CA ALA A 3 5.06 0.25 25.50
C ALA A 3 3.71 0.79 25.01
N SER A 4 3.54 2.11 24.96
CA SER A 4 2.43 2.71 24.22
C SER A 4 2.54 2.27 22.76
N GLY A 5 1.41 2.05 22.09
CA GLY A 5 1.38 1.69 20.67
C GLY A 5 2.02 2.75 19.77
N SER A 6 2.18 2.44 18.49
CA SER A 6 2.64 3.43 17.50
C SER A 6 1.61 4.56 17.35
N GLU A 7 2.07 5.80 17.54
CA GLU A 7 1.26 7.01 17.42
C GLU A 7 1.27 7.57 15.98
N PRO A 8 0.16 8.21 15.52
CA PRO A 8 0.11 8.87 14.23
C PRO A 8 0.85 10.23 14.28
N GLN A 9 2.03 10.31 13.68
CA GLN A 9 2.93 11.46 13.73
C GLN A 9 3.23 12.09 12.36
N PHE A 10 2.94 11.39 11.27
CA PHE A 10 3.35 11.80 9.92
C PHE A 10 2.16 12.10 9.01
N GLY A 11 2.35 13.02 8.06
CA GLY A 11 1.50 13.13 6.86
C GLY A 11 1.88 12.08 5.80
N MET A 12 1.18 12.03 4.67
CA MET A 12 1.42 11.09 3.58
C MET A 12 1.70 11.81 2.26
N THR A 13 2.68 11.31 1.50
CA THR A 13 2.82 11.57 0.07
C THR A 13 2.64 10.27 -0.71
N GLU A 14 2.29 10.40 -1.97
CA GLU A 14 1.89 9.29 -2.84
C GLU A 14 2.58 9.42 -4.20
N GLU A 15 3.08 8.29 -4.70
CA GLU A 15 3.58 8.14 -6.06
C GLU A 15 2.84 6.96 -6.70
N ARG A 16 2.15 7.21 -7.80
CA ARG A 16 1.35 6.21 -8.51
C ARG A 16 2.08 5.70 -9.74
N ASP A 17 1.79 4.45 -10.10
CA ASP A 17 2.17 3.82 -11.38
C ASP A 17 3.69 3.83 -11.61
N VAL A 18 4.48 3.69 -10.55
CA VAL A 18 5.94 3.64 -10.61
C VAL A 18 6.36 2.30 -11.24
N MET A 19 7.02 2.36 -12.39
CA MET A 19 7.44 1.18 -13.13
C MET A 19 8.82 0.69 -12.66
N VAL A 20 8.83 -0.43 -11.94
CA VAL A 20 10.05 -1.03 -11.37
C VAL A 20 10.57 -2.12 -12.32
N PRO A 21 11.81 -2.02 -12.84
CA PRO A 21 12.37 -3.04 -13.73
C PRO A 21 12.75 -4.30 -12.97
N MET A 22 12.35 -5.45 -13.50
CA MET A 22 12.75 -6.78 -13.03
C MET A 22 14.02 -7.25 -13.76
N ARG A 23 14.59 -8.37 -13.30
CA ARG A 23 15.85 -8.94 -13.84
C ARG A 23 15.84 -9.23 -15.34
N ASP A 24 14.65 -9.48 -15.90
CA ASP A 24 14.42 -9.82 -17.30
C ASP A 24 13.99 -8.61 -18.15
N GLY A 25 13.99 -7.42 -17.57
CA GLY A 25 13.61 -6.18 -18.24
C GLY A 25 12.11 -5.86 -18.20
N THR A 26 11.25 -6.83 -17.84
CA THR A 26 9.82 -6.55 -17.61
C THR A 26 9.64 -5.63 -16.43
N ARG A 27 8.70 -4.70 -16.51
CA ARG A 27 8.43 -3.71 -15.46
C ARG A 27 7.14 -4.04 -14.73
N VAL A 28 7.18 -4.02 -13.40
CA VAL A 28 5.97 -4.10 -12.56
C VAL A 28 5.57 -2.71 -12.09
N ALA A 29 4.27 -2.44 -12.06
CA ALA A 29 3.71 -1.18 -11.63
C ALA A 29 3.44 -1.20 -10.12
N VAL A 30 3.94 -0.20 -9.40
CA VAL A 30 3.76 -0.04 -7.96
C VAL A 30 3.19 1.33 -7.60
N ASP A 31 2.36 1.36 -6.57
CA ASP A 31 1.97 2.58 -5.87
C ASP A 31 2.73 2.65 -4.56
N ILE A 32 3.29 3.82 -4.25
CA ILE A 32 4.14 4.07 -3.08
C ILE A 32 3.49 5.15 -2.23
N PHE A 33 3.15 4.80 -1.00
CA PHE A 33 2.63 5.71 0.01
C PHE A 33 3.70 5.87 1.09
N ARG A 34 4.20 7.09 1.30
CA ARG A 34 5.34 7.33 2.20
C ARG A 34 5.09 8.48 3.18
N PRO A 35 5.66 8.42 4.40
CA PRO A 35 5.57 9.49 5.37
C PRO A 35 6.13 10.81 4.82
N VAL A 36 5.49 11.93 5.16
CA VAL A 36 6.07 13.27 4.93
C VAL A 36 7.18 13.48 5.95
N GLY A 37 8.41 13.63 5.47
CA GLY A 37 9.59 13.91 6.28
C GLY A 37 10.84 13.26 5.72
N ASP A 38 11.98 13.67 6.26
CA ASP A 38 13.28 13.10 5.89
C ASP A 38 13.59 11.87 6.76
N GLY A 39 14.20 10.85 6.16
CA GLY A 39 14.70 9.68 6.89
C GLY A 39 14.37 8.35 6.22
N ALA A 40 14.88 7.27 6.83
CA ALA A 40 14.58 5.91 6.43
C ALA A 40 13.38 5.40 7.22
N PHE A 41 12.39 4.86 6.52
CA PHE A 41 11.18 4.28 7.09
C PHE A 41 11.07 2.80 6.68
N PRO A 42 10.60 1.90 7.56
CA PRO A 42 10.32 0.52 7.19
C PRO A 42 9.24 0.45 6.11
N ALA A 43 9.43 -0.43 5.13
CA ALA A 43 8.47 -0.66 4.05
C ALA A 43 7.63 -1.92 4.27
N LEU A 44 6.33 -1.80 4.04
CA LEU A 44 5.36 -2.89 3.97
C LEU A 44 4.97 -3.08 2.50
N LEU A 45 5.20 -4.28 1.96
CA LEU A 45 4.92 -4.61 0.57
C LEU A 45 3.72 -5.55 0.46
N GLY A 46 2.68 -5.08 -0.22
CA GLY A 46 1.58 -5.90 -0.70
C GLY A 46 1.70 -6.14 -2.20
N MET A 47 1.63 -7.39 -2.64
CA MET A 47 1.64 -7.76 -4.06
C MET A 47 0.47 -8.69 -4.32
N SER A 48 -0.37 -8.36 -5.30
CA SER A 48 -1.49 -9.21 -5.68
C SER A 48 -1.80 -9.11 -7.17
N PRO A 49 -2.53 -10.09 -7.74
CA PRO A 49 -3.12 -9.97 -9.08
C PRO A 49 -4.41 -9.14 -9.09
N TYR A 50 -4.83 -8.60 -7.94
CA TYR A 50 -6.15 -7.99 -7.74
C TYR A 50 -6.09 -6.46 -7.71
N GLY A 51 -5.41 -5.87 -8.71
CA GLY A 51 -5.42 -4.44 -9.02
C GLY A 51 -5.03 -3.52 -7.85
N LYS A 52 -3.80 -3.00 -7.85
CA LYS A 52 -3.26 -2.10 -6.82
C LYS A 52 -4.14 -0.88 -6.51
N GLY A 53 -4.86 -0.37 -7.51
CA GLY A 53 -5.82 0.72 -7.32
C GLY A 53 -6.96 0.35 -6.36
N LEU A 54 -7.52 -0.85 -6.50
CA LEU A 54 -8.60 -1.36 -5.62
C LEU A 54 -8.11 -1.52 -4.18
N GLN A 55 -6.85 -1.90 -4.01
CA GLN A 55 -6.19 -2.13 -2.72
C GLN A 55 -5.88 -0.84 -1.94
N SER A 56 -6.12 0.34 -2.53
CA SER A 56 -5.82 1.65 -1.94
C SER A 56 -7.01 2.61 -1.93
N LEU A 57 -8.22 2.07 -2.17
CA LEU A 57 -9.44 2.89 -2.15
C LEU A 57 -9.66 3.47 -0.73
N PRO A 58 -10.11 4.73 -0.61
CA PRO A 58 -10.38 5.37 0.68
C PRO A 58 -11.72 4.87 1.25
N ILE A 59 -11.83 3.56 1.49
CA ILE A 59 -13.01 2.94 2.08
C ILE A 59 -12.84 2.99 3.60
N ALA A 60 -13.78 3.65 4.28
CA ALA A 60 -13.79 3.68 5.74
C ALA A 60 -13.92 2.27 6.32
N TYR A 61 -13.25 2.03 7.44
CA TYR A 61 -13.38 0.78 8.20
C TYR A 61 -14.86 0.45 8.40
N GLN A 62 -15.23 -0.77 8.02
CA GLN A 62 -16.58 -1.28 8.18
C GLN A 62 -16.63 -2.07 9.49
N PRO A 63 -17.70 -1.96 10.30
CA PRO A 63 -17.84 -2.78 11.48
C PRO A 63 -18.15 -4.24 11.13
N ASP A 64 -17.84 -5.17 12.02
CA ASP A 64 -18.00 -6.63 11.83
C ASP A 64 -19.41 -7.06 11.36
N HIS A 65 -20.45 -6.32 11.75
CA HIS A 65 -21.84 -6.60 11.38
C HIS A 65 -22.28 -5.96 10.06
N SER A 66 -21.39 -5.23 9.38
CA SER A 66 -21.68 -4.60 8.10
C SER A 66 -21.80 -5.67 7.00
N PRO A 67 -22.80 -5.59 6.10
CA PRO A 67 -22.89 -6.50 4.96
C PRO A 67 -21.72 -6.34 3.97
N ILE A 68 -20.93 -5.28 4.11
CA ILE A 68 -19.71 -5.00 3.32
C ILE A 68 -18.45 -5.02 4.20
N HIS A 69 -18.49 -5.71 5.35
CA HIS A 69 -17.37 -5.80 6.29
C HIS A 69 -16.05 -6.24 5.63
N HIS A 70 -16.14 -7.23 4.74
CA HIS A 70 -15.01 -7.68 3.93
C HIS A 70 -14.87 -6.77 2.71
N THR A 71 -14.29 -5.59 2.91
CA THR A 71 -13.87 -4.75 1.79
C THR A 71 -12.81 -5.49 0.97
N PRO A 72 -12.70 -5.29 -0.35
CA PRO A 72 -11.72 -5.99 -1.20
C PRO A 72 -10.26 -5.57 -0.94
N ILE A 73 -10.02 -4.70 0.06
CA ILE A 73 -8.71 -4.18 0.43
C ILE A 73 -8.04 -5.17 1.39
N GLU A 74 -7.02 -5.85 0.90
CA GLU A 74 -6.20 -6.81 1.64
C GLU A 74 -4.83 -6.21 2.01
N ALA A 75 -4.34 -5.24 1.24
CA ALA A 75 -3.07 -4.57 1.49
C ALA A 75 -3.07 -3.73 2.79
N GLY A 76 -4.26 -3.36 3.28
CA GLY A 76 -4.49 -2.47 4.41
C GLY A 76 -4.46 -0.99 4.05
N ASP A 77 -4.80 -0.12 5.01
CA ASP A 77 -4.98 1.32 4.79
C ASP A 77 -3.63 2.08 4.70
N PRO A 78 -3.31 2.71 3.56
CA PRO A 78 -2.09 3.51 3.42
C PRO A 78 -1.98 4.67 4.39
N ALA A 79 -3.10 5.34 4.71
CA ALA A 79 -3.09 6.46 5.63
C ALA A 79 -2.76 6.01 7.06
N TYR A 80 -3.29 4.84 7.47
CA TYR A 80 -3.01 4.27 8.79
C TYR A 80 -1.52 3.96 8.99
N PHE A 81 -0.90 3.27 8.03
CA PHE A 81 0.50 2.87 8.10
C PHE A 81 1.43 4.06 7.94
N THR A 82 1.14 4.93 6.98
CA THR A 82 1.98 6.11 6.70
C THR A 82 2.03 7.06 7.89
N ALA A 83 0.88 7.31 8.54
CA ALA A 83 0.85 8.16 9.72
C ALA A 83 1.72 7.63 10.87
N ARG A 84 2.02 6.32 10.90
CA ARG A 84 2.82 5.65 11.93
C ARG A 84 4.27 5.41 11.51
N GLY A 85 4.72 6.03 10.42
CA GLY A 85 6.11 5.98 9.98
C GLY A 85 6.45 4.72 9.17
N TYR A 86 5.48 4.12 8.49
CA TYR A 86 5.73 3.04 7.53
C TYR A 86 5.53 3.55 6.10
N VAL A 87 6.35 3.06 5.17
CA VAL A 87 6.05 3.16 3.73
C VAL A 87 5.18 1.97 3.38
N GLN A 88 4.06 2.18 2.70
CA GLN A 88 3.28 1.09 2.11
C GLN A 88 3.50 1.09 0.61
N ILE A 89 3.78 -0.09 0.07
CA ILE A 89 3.98 -0.32 -1.36
C ILE A 89 2.95 -1.34 -1.80
N ILE A 90 2.16 -1.01 -2.81
CA ILE A 90 1.14 -1.90 -3.37
C ILE A 90 1.46 -2.14 -4.83
N THR A 91 1.59 -3.42 -5.22
CA THR A 91 2.10 -3.82 -6.54
C THR A 91 1.07 -4.65 -7.28
N ASP A 92 0.87 -4.32 -8.56
CA ASP A 92 0.30 -5.28 -9.50
C ASP A 92 1.37 -6.33 -9.81
N VAL A 93 1.10 -7.62 -9.61
CA VAL A 93 2.05 -8.65 -10.04
C VAL A 93 2.18 -8.67 -11.56
N ARG A 94 3.27 -9.24 -12.06
CA ARG A 94 3.52 -9.42 -13.51
C ARG A 94 2.27 -9.95 -14.24
N GLY A 95 2.00 -9.40 -15.43
CA GLY A 95 0.87 -9.79 -16.27
C GLY A 95 -0.50 -9.34 -15.75
N THR A 96 -0.56 -8.50 -14.71
CA THR A 96 -1.81 -8.01 -14.13
C THR A 96 -1.84 -6.50 -14.02
N GLY A 97 -3.04 -5.93 -14.03
CA GLY A 97 -3.24 -4.48 -13.87
C GLY A 97 -2.41 -3.68 -14.87
N GLN A 98 -1.53 -2.82 -14.36
CA GLN A 98 -0.63 -2.01 -15.17
C GLN A 98 0.78 -2.61 -15.34
N SER A 99 1.05 -3.75 -14.70
CA SER A 99 2.32 -4.45 -14.85
C SER A 99 2.44 -5.10 -16.22
N GLU A 100 3.65 -5.07 -16.76
CA GLU A 100 3.97 -5.76 -18.01
C GLU A 100 4.10 -7.28 -17.79
N GLY A 101 4.29 -7.99 -18.91
CA GLY A 101 4.58 -9.42 -18.93
C GLY A 101 3.32 -10.29 -19.01
N GLU A 102 3.53 -11.57 -18.75
CA GLU A 102 2.55 -12.65 -18.80
C GLU A 102 2.61 -13.48 -17.51
#